data_AF-A0A2M7Y5I8-F1
#
_entry.id   AF-A0A2M7Y5I8-F1
#
_cell.length_a   1.000
_cell.length_b   1.000
_cell.length_c   1.000
_cell.angle_alpha   90.00
_cell.angle_beta   90.00
_cell.angle_gamma   90.00
#
_symmetry.space_group_name_H-M   'P 1'
#
loop_
_entity.id
_entity.type
_entity.pdbx_description
1 polymer ?
#
loop_
_entity_poly.entity_id
_entity_poly.type
_entity_poly.pdbx_seq_one_letter_code
_entity_poly.pdbx_strand_id
1 'polypeptide(L)' 'MAWKLLFGSDFGLFSVFTIAFVVVMAIFLLRYFAKKAEEDRRKAGG' A
#
# COMPACT_ATOMS: atom_id res chain seq x y z
N MET A 1 5.62 24.55 -15.88
CA MET A 1 6.28 23.32 -15.38
C MET A 1 5.22 22.29 -15.04
N ALA A 2 5.33 21.05 -15.53
CA ALA A 2 4.39 19.95 -15.24
C ALA A 2 4.17 19.70 -13.74
N TRP A 3 5.18 20.02 -12.91
CA TRP A 3 5.09 20.03 -11.45
C TRP A 3 3.95 20.91 -10.90
N LYS A 4 3.70 22.09 -11.47
CA LYS A 4 2.61 22.98 -11.03
C LYS A 4 1.23 22.46 -11.46
N LEU A 5 1.18 21.61 -12.48
CA LEU A 5 -0.05 20.97 -12.97
C LEU A 5 -0.41 19.74 -12.11
N LEU A 6 0.60 18.94 -11.73
CA LEU A 6 0.46 17.78 -10.83
C LEU A 6 0.12 18.16 -9.39
N PHE A 7 0.64 19.27 -8.88
CA PHE A 7 0.36 19.73 -7.51
C PHE A 7 -0.69 20.85 -7.43
N GLY A 8 -1.11 21.41 -8.55
CA GLY A 8 -2.06 22.53 -8.61
C GLY A 8 -3.41 22.22 -9.26
N SER A 9 -3.58 21.03 -9.86
CA SER A 9 -4.87 20.55 -10.39
C SER A 9 -5.41 19.44 -9.50
N ASP A 10 -6.71 19.47 -9.20
CA ASP A 10 -7.40 18.49 -8.33
C ASP A 10 -7.11 17.02 -8.73
N PHE A 11 -6.90 16.79 -10.04
CA PHE A 11 -6.55 15.48 -10.58
C PHE A 11 -5.15 14.99 -10.19
N GLY A 12 -4.18 15.89 -10.13
CA GLY A 12 -2.80 15.54 -9.85
C GLY A 12 -2.60 15.11 -8.39
N LEU A 13 -3.19 15.85 -7.44
CA LEU A 13 -3.15 15.47 -6.02
C LEU A 13 -3.89 14.15 -5.76
N PHE A 14 -5.06 13.95 -6.36
CA PHE A 14 -5.81 12.69 -6.24
C PHE A 14 -5.04 11.50 -6.81
N SER A 15 -4.35 11.68 -7.95
CA SER A 15 -3.52 10.63 -8.55
C SER A 15 -2.35 10.22 -7.64
N VAL A 16 -1.64 11.19 -7.05
CA VAL A 16 -0.53 10.94 -6.12
C VAL A 16 -1.02 10.25 -4.85
N PHE A 17 -2.15 10.70 -4.30
CA PHE A 17 -2.79 10.05 -3.16
C PHE A 17 -3.16 8.60 -3.46
N THR A 18 -3.77 8.35 -4.61
CA THR A 18 -4.18 7.00 -5.03
C THR A 18 -2.98 6.07 -5.17
N ILE A 19 -1.91 6.54 -5.81
CA ILE A 19 -0.67 5.77 -5.95
C ILE A 19 -0.08 5.44 -4.58
N ALA A 20 0.04 6.43 -3.70
CA ALA A 20 0.55 6.23 -2.34
C ALA A 20 -0.33 5.23 -1.54
N PHE A 21 -1.64 5.35 -1.64
CA PHE A 21 -2.59 4.46 -0.98
C PHE A 21 -2.43 3.01 -1.45
N VAL A 22 -2.35 2.78 -2.77
CA VAL A 22 -2.18 1.43 -3.33
C VAL A 22 -0.85 0.81 -2.89
N VAL A 23 0.24 1.59 -2.87
CA VAL A 23 1.56 1.12 -2.40
C VAL A 23 1.50 0.73 -0.93
N VAL A 24 0.91 1.55 -0.07
CA VAL A 24 0.74 1.24 1.36
C VAL A 24 -0.12 -0.02 1.54
N MET A 25 -1.22 -0.13 0.80
CA MET A 25 -2.11 -1.29 0.84
C MET A 25 -1.41 -2.59 0.41
N ALA A 26 -0.60 -2.54 -0.65
CA ALA A 26 0.18 -3.69 -1.10
C ALA A 26 1.16 -4.17 -0.02
N ILE A 27 1.90 -3.24 0.60
CA ILE A 27 2.82 -3.55 1.71
C ILE A 27 2.05 -4.12 2.91
N PHE A 28 0.91 -3.52 3.26
CA PHE A 28 0.06 -3.98 4.36
C PHE A 28 -0.40 -5.42 4.15
N LEU A 29 -0.91 -5.74 2.95
CA LEU A 29 -1.38 -7.09 2.62
C LEU A 29 -0.22 -8.11 2.68
N LEU A 30 0.94 -7.79 2.10
CA LEU A 30 2.12 -8.65 2.18
C LEU A 30 2.51 -8.94 3.63
N ARG A 31 2.53 -7.92 4.49
CA ARG A 31 2.83 -8.08 5.93
C ARG A 31 1.75 -8.89 6.66
N TYR A 32 0.48 -8.66 6.33
CA TYR A 32 -0.64 -9.37 6.92
C TYR A 32 -0.60 -10.87 6.58
N PHE A 33 -0.41 -11.21 5.31
CA PHE A 33 -0.29 -12.60 4.88
C PHE A 33 0.99 -13.27 5.40
N ALA A 34 2.12 -12.57 5.44
CA ALA A 34 3.35 -13.11 6.02
C ALA A 34 3.18 -13.46 7.51
N LYS A 35 2.58 -12.56 8.29
CA LYS A 35 2.26 -12.82 9.71
C LYS A 35 1.29 -14.00 9.86
N LYS A 36 0.25 -14.06 9.03
CA LYS A 36 -0.75 -15.12 9.12
C LYS A 36 -0.16 -16.48 8.76
N ALA A 37 0.68 -16.55 7.73
CA ALA A 37 1.39 -17.77 7.36
C ALA A 37 2.35 -18.26 8.46
N GLU A 38 3.00 -17.34 9.18
CA GLU A 38 3.85 -17.67 10.33
C GLU A 38 3.01 -18.16 11.53
N GLU A 39 1.88 -17.53 11.80
CA GLU A 39 0.94 -17.98 12.84
C GLU A 39 0.35 -19.36 12.55
N ASP A 40 -0.02 -19.64 11.30
CA ASP A 40 -0.52 -20.95 10.87
C ASP A 40 0.58 -22.02 10.99
N ARG A 41 1.82 -21.70 10.60
CA ARG A 41 2.97 -22.60 10.79
C ARG A 41 3.26 -22.90 12.26
N ARG A 42 3.15 -21.90 13.14
CA ARG A 42 3.38 -22.06 14.58
C ARG A 42 2.28 -22.88 15.26
N LYS A 43 1.03 -22.78 14.79
CA LYS A 43 -0.11 -23.56 15.30
C LYS A 43 -0.15 -25.00 14.77
N ALA A 44 0.36 -25.24 13.57
CA ALA A 44 0.38 -26.59 12.97
C ALA A 44 1.58 -27.45 13.41
N GLY A 45 2.57 -26.87 14.10
CA GLY A 45 3.79 -27.56 14.55
C GLY A 45 3.85 -27.91 16.04
N GLY A 46 2.74 -27.80 16.77
CA GLY A 46 2.59 -28.27 18.17
C GLY A 46 1.48 -29.30 18.26
#